data_AF-A0A7J7REB1-F1
#
_entry.id   AF-A0A7J7REB1-F1
#
_cell.length_a   1.000
_cell.length_b   1.000
_cell.length_c   1.000
_cell.angle_alpha   90.00
_cell.angle_beta   90.00
_cell.angle_gamma   90.00
#
_symmetry.space_group_name_H-M   'P 1'
#
loop_
_entity.id
_entity.type
_entity.pdbx_description
1 polymer ?
#
loop_
_entity_poly.entity_id
_entity_poly.type
_entity_poly.pdbx_seq_one_letter_code
_entity_poly.pdbx_strand_id
1 'polypeptide(L)'
;MATLCLTVNSGDPPLGALLAVEHMKDNVSISVEEGKENILRVSENVVFTDINSILRYLARVATAAGLYGSNLMEHTEIDHWLEFSATKLSSCNLFTSVINELNHCLSLRTYLVGNSLSLADLCVWATLKVT
;
A
#
# COMPACT_ATOMS: atom_id res chain seq x y z
N MET A 1 3.76 -2.15 24.52
CA MET A 1 3.92 -2.43 23.08
C MET A 1 4.56 -1.21 22.47
N ALA A 2 5.60 -1.37 21.64
CA ALA A 2 6.20 -0.21 20.96
C ALA A 2 5.19 0.32 19.94
N THR A 3 4.86 1.61 20.05
CA THR A 3 3.99 2.30 19.11
C THR A 3 4.79 2.59 17.85
N LEU A 4 4.31 2.14 16.69
CA LEU A 4 4.89 2.52 15.41
C LEU A 4 4.55 4.00 15.15
N CYS A 5 5.49 4.77 14.63
CA CYS A 5 5.22 6.16 14.24
C CYS A 5 5.40 6.33 12.74
N LEU A 6 4.32 6.74 12.05
CA LEU A 6 4.32 7.10 10.65
C LEU A 6 4.28 8.63 10.52
N THR A 7 5.39 9.24 10.17
CA THR A 7 5.43 10.63 9.72
C THR A 7 5.04 10.69 8.25
N VAL A 8 4.13 11.58 7.89
CA VAL A 8 3.66 11.75 6.50
C VAL A 8 3.94 13.16 5.97
N ASN A 9 4.24 13.27 4.67
CA ASN A 9 4.34 14.56 4.01
C ASN A 9 2.96 15.21 3.89
N SER A 10 2.69 16.25 4.68
CA SER A 10 1.40 16.95 4.65
C SER A 10 1.12 17.68 3.34
N GLY A 11 2.17 18.00 2.56
CA GLY A 11 2.05 18.67 1.25
C GLY A 11 1.72 17.73 0.09
N ASP A 12 2.05 16.44 0.23
CA ASP A 12 1.72 15.38 -0.71
C ASP A 12 1.42 14.08 0.07
N PRO A 13 0.20 13.96 0.65
CA PRO A 13 -0.11 12.88 1.56
C PRO A 13 -0.07 11.50 0.89
N PRO A 14 0.62 10.50 1.47
CA PRO A 14 0.72 9.16 0.89
C PRO A 14 -0.58 8.38 1.12
N LEU A 15 -1.59 8.60 0.26
CA LEU A 15 -2.94 8.06 0.45
C LEU A 15 -2.97 6.54 0.65
N GLY A 16 -2.16 5.77 -0.09
CA GLY A 16 -2.10 4.31 0.06
C GLY A 16 -1.62 3.90 1.46
N ALA A 17 -0.62 4.59 2.01
CA ALA A 17 -0.11 4.31 3.35
C ALA A 17 -1.12 4.71 4.43
N LEU A 18 -1.77 5.86 4.28
CA LEU A 18 -2.81 6.32 5.21
C LEU A 18 -4.01 5.36 5.23
N LEU A 19 -4.46 4.89 4.07
CA LEU A 19 -5.52 3.89 3.96
C LEU A 19 -5.11 2.57 4.63
N ALA A 20 -3.87 2.13 4.44
CA ALA A 20 -3.37 0.91 5.08
C ALA A 20 -3.36 1.05 6.61
N VAL A 21 -2.91 2.19 7.15
CA VAL A 21 -2.97 2.47 8.59
C VAL A 21 -4.41 2.45 9.12
N GLU A 22 -5.34 3.06 8.40
CA GLU A 22 -6.75 3.11 8.81
C GLU A 22 -7.37 1.71 8.94
N HIS A 23 -7.02 0.79 8.05
CA HIS A 23 -7.48 -0.61 8.09
C HIS A 23 -6.76 -1.47 9.14
N MET A 24 -5.65 -0.98 9.72
CA MET A 24 -4.82 -1.73 10.68
C MET A 24 -4.84 -1.14 12.08
N LYS A 25 -5.50 0.01 12.30
CA LYS A 25 -5.47 0.77 13.56
C LYS A 25 -5.97 -0.01 14.77
N ASP A 26 -6.87 -0.97 14.55
CA ASP A 26 -7.42 -1.82 15.61
C ASP A 26 -6.52 -3.03 15.91
N ASN A 27 -5.59 -3.35 15.01
CA ASN A 27 -4.67 -4.48 15.12
C ASN A 27 -3.30 -4.07 15.65
N VAL A 28 -2.85 -2.85 15.34
CA VAL A 28 -1.52 -2.33 15.68
C VAL A 28 -1.63 -0.87 16.12
N SER A 29 -0.94 -0.52 17.23
CA SER A 29 -0.82 0.86 17.68
C SER A 29 0.13 1.64 16.77
N ILE A 30 -0.44 2.46 15.89
CA ILE A 30 0.28 3.31 14.93
C ILE A 30 -0.12 4.77 15.21
N SER A 31 0.86 5.63 15.50
CA SER A 31 0.66 7.09 15.52
C SER A 31 0.99 7.66 14.15
N VAL A 32 0.17 8.60 13.68
CA VAL A 32 0.42 9.35 12.44
C VAL A 32 0.77 10.78 12.80
N GLU A 33 1.91 11.25 12.31
CA GLU A 33 2.43 12.60 12.56
C GLU A 33 2.58 13.36 11.26
N GLU A 34 2.34 14.67 11.30
CA GLU A 34 2.58 15.55 10.16
C GLU A 34 4.08 15.85 10.01
N GLY A 35 4.55 15.88 8.78
CA GLY A 35 5.94 16.16 8.44
C GLY A 35 6.12 16.60 6.99
N LYS A 36 7.38 16.57 6.53
CA LYS A 36 7.77 16.97 5.17
C LYS A 36 8.06 15.79 4.25
N GLU A 37 8.21 14.59 4.82
CA GLU A 37 8.60 13.37 4.14
C GLU A 37 7.83 12.19 4.73
N ASN A 38 7.78 11.08 3.99
CA ASN A 38 7.11 9.85 4.41
C ASN A 38 8.11 8.93 5.10
N ILE A 39 7.94 8.71 6.40
CA ILE A 39 8.88 7.91 7.21
C ILE A 39 8.09 7.06 8.21
N LEU A 40 8.27 5.74 8.14
CA LEU A 40 7.82 4.82 9.18
C LEU A 40 8.99 4.49 10.11
N ARG A 41 8.89 4.91 11.38
CA ARG A 41 9.82 4.53 12.43
C ARG A 41 9.31 3.29 13.17
N VAL A 42 10.08 2.21 13.06
CA VAL A 42 9.77 0.91 13.67
C VAL A 42 10.45 0.76 15.03
N SER A 43 11.68 1.25 15.14
CA SER A 43 12.46 1.29 16.38
C SER A 43 13.44 2.45 16.32
N GLU A 44 14.29 2.61 17.34
CA GLU A 44 15.33 3.66 17.35
C GLU A 44 16.22 3.62 16.11
N ASN A 45 16.55 2.42 15.61
CA ASN A 45 17.52 2.21 14.54
C ASN A 45 16.92 1.72 13.22
N VAL A 46 15.60 1.48 13.16
CA VAL A 46 14.94 0.93 11.97
C VAL A 46 13.87 1.90 11.48
N VAL A 47 14.08 2.39 10.26
CA VAL A 47 13.17 3.30 9.55
C VAL A 47 12.94 2.82 8.12
N PHE A 48 11.74 3.02 7.61
CA PHE A 48 11.41 2.85 6.20
C PHE A 48 10.96 4.19 5.60
N THR A 49 11.50 4.54 4.44
CA THR A 49 11.19 5.79 3.74
C THR A 49 10.50 5.57 2.39
N ASP A 50 10.65 4.36 1.82
CA ASP A 50 9.95 3.94 0.61
C ASP A 50 8.51 3.50 0.94
N ILE A 51 7.52 3.99 0.18
CA ILE A 51 6.10 3.73 0.42
C ILE A 51 5.76 2.23 0.34
N ASN A 52 6.30 1.52 -0.65
CA ASN A 52 6.02 0.09 -0.78
C ASN A 52 6.62 -0.70 0.39
N SER A 53 7.79 -0.30 0.88
CA SER A 53 8.42 -0.87 2.08
C SER A 53 7.60 -0.60 3.35
N ILE A 54 7.07 0.61 3.50
CA ILE A 54 6.14 0.99 4.58
C ILE A 54 4.89 0.09 4.53
N LEU A 55 4.23 -0.01 3.37
CA LEU A 55 3.02 -0.81 3.18
C LEU A 55 3.26 -2.29 3.50
N ARG A 56 4.34 -2.89 2.97
CA ARG A 56 4.72 -4.28 3.24
C ARG A 56 4.97 -4.51 4.72
N TYR A 57 5.70 -3.62 5.38
CA TYR A 57 6.00 -3.77 6.80
C TYR A 57 4.71 -3.71 7.64
N LEU A 58 3.86 -2.70 7.41
CA LEU A 58 2.59 -2.56 8.12
C LEU A 58 1.72 -3.80 7.97
N ALA A 59 1.56 -4.33 6.75
CA ALA A 59 0.72 -5.51 6.51
C ALA A 59 1.31 -6.79 7.13
N ARG A 60 2.63 -6.90 7.22
CA ARG A 60 3.31 -8.04 7.88
C ARG A 60 3.22 -7.99 9.40
N VAL A 61 3.13 -6.80 9.99
CA VAL A 61 2.90 -6.65 11.44
C VAL A 61 1.42 -6.84 11.77
N ALA A 62 0.52 -6.26 10.99
CA ALA A 62 -0.93 -6.35 11.16
C ALA A 62 -1.53 -7.58 10.45
N THR A 63 -1.01 -8.78 10.72
CA THR A 63 -1.43 -10.02 10.02
C THR A 63 -2.93 -10.28 10.08
N ALA A 64 -3.58 -9.93 11.20
CA ALA A 64 -5.02 -10.08 11.38
C ALA A 64 -5.88 -9.15 10.49
N ALA A 65 -5.30 -8.10 9.88
CA ALA A 65 -5.99 -7.28 8.89
C ALA A 65 -6.06 -7.95 7.51
N GLY A 66 -5.28 -9.01 7.26
CA GLY A 66 -5.36 -9.80 6.02
C GLY A 66 -4.89 -9.08 4.75
N LEU A 67 -4.32 -7.87 4.86
CA LEU A 67 -3.99 -7.03 3.70
C LEU A 67 -2.84 -7.53 2.82
N TYR A 68 -2.08 -8.52 3.30
CA TYR A 68 -1.00 -9.15 2.53
C TYR A 68 -1.37 -10.52 1.98
N GLY A 69 -2.66 -10.89 1.89
CA GLY A 69 -3.07 -12.18 1.32
C GLY A 69 -2.84 -13.38 2.24
N SER A 70 -3.44 -14.52 1.86
CA SER A 70 -3.55 -15.73 2.68
C SER A 70 -2.55 -16.83 2.31
N ASN A 71 -1.95 -16.76 1.12
CA ASN A 71 -1.05 -17.78 0.58
C ASN A 71 0.05 -17.16 -0.27
N LEU A 72 1.08 -17.95 -0.59
CA LEU A 72 2.27 -17.48 -1.32
C LEU A 72 1.95 -16.91 -2.71
N MET A 73 0.94 -17.45 -3.38
CA MET A 73 0.52 -16.94 -4.69
C MET A 73 -0.08 -15.55 -4.55
N GLU A 74 -0.99 -15.34 -3.59
CA GLU A 74 -1.56 -14.02 -3.30
C GLU A 74 -0.49 -13.03 -2.84
N HIS A 75 0.51 -13.46 -2.07
CA HIS A 75 1.64 -12.61 -1.67
C HIS A 75 2.39 -12.08 -2.90
N THR A 76 2.61 -12.96 -3.87
CA THR A 76 3.29 -12.64 -5.13
C THR A 76 2.44 -11.72 -6.02
N GLU A 77 1.14 -11.98 -6.13
CA GLU A 77 0.23 -11.09 -6.86
C GLU A 77 0.18 -9.69 -6.22
N ILE A 78 0.18 -9.59 -4.89
CA ILE A 78 0.21 -8.30 -4.18
C ILE A 78 1.51 -7.55 -4.45
N ASP A 79 2.66 -8.23 -4.40
CA ASP A 79 3.94 -7.61 -4.73
C ASP A 79 4.02 -7.15 -6.18
N HIS A 80 3.41 -7.90 -7.12
CA HIS A 80 3.27 -7.47 -8.50
C HIS A 80 2.47 -6.16 -8.62
N TRP A 81 1.34 -6.03 -7.92
CA TRP A 81 0.52 -4.82 -7.98
C TRP A 81 1.17 -3.60 -7.31
N LEU A 82 1.96 -3.80 -6.24
CA LEU A 82 2.77 -2.74 -5.62
C LEU A 82 3.82 -2.19 -6.60
N GLU A 83 4.47 -3.06 -7.37
CA GLU A 83 5.41 -2.67 -8.42
C GLU A 83 4.67 -1.99 -9.58
N PHE A 84 3.54 -2.54 -10.03
CA PHE A 84 2.70 -2.00 -11.09
C PHE A 84 2.28 -0.55 -10.80
N SER A 85 1.81 -0.27 -9.58
CA SER A 85 1.40 1.08 -9.18
C SER A 85 2.58 2.04 -9.11
N ALA A 86 3.73 1.59 -8.60
CA ALA A 86 4.91 2.43 -8.45
C ALA A 86 5.61 2.76 -9.77
N THR A 87 5.45 1.93 -10.80
CA THR A 87 6.21 2.03 -12.06
C THR A 87 5.32 2.35 -13.27
N LYS A 88 4.45 1.42 -13.67
CA LYS A 88 3.65 1.54 -14.89
C LYS A 88 2.59 2.62 -14.73
N LEU A 89 1.89 2.61 -13.60
CA LEU A 89 0.74 3.49 -13.39
C LEU A 89 1.13 4.93 -13.07
N SER A 90 2.26 5.12 -12.39
CA SER A 90 2.84 6.44 -12.11
C SER A 90 3.43 7.12 -13.35
N SER A 91 3.56 6.42 -14.49
CA SER A 91 4.12 6.93 -15.73
C SER A 91 3.04 7.37 -16.73
N CYS A 92 3.10 8.63 -17.17
CA CYS A 92 2.12 9.17 -18.13
C CYS A 92 2.22 8.60 -19.55
N ASN A 93 3.36 8.04 -19.94
CA ASN A 93 3.65 7.73 -21.35
C ASN A 93 2.84 6.55 -21.92
N LEU A 94 2.29 5.69 -21.05
CA LEU A 94 1.60 4.46 -21.44
C LEU A 94 0.22 4.32 -20.78
N PHE A 95 -0.35 5.41 -20.26
CA PHE A 95 -1.54 5.38 -19.40
C PHE A 95 -2.69 4.57 -20.00
N THR A 96 -3.07 4.79 -21.27
CA THR A 96 -4.16 4.04 -21.92
C THR A 96 -3.90 2.53 -21.95
N SER A 97 -2.68 2.11 -22.23
CA SER A 97 -2.32 0.69 -22.25
C SER A 97 -2.38 0.08 -20.85
N VAL A 98 -1.85 0.81 -19.85
CA VAL A 98 -1.79 0.38 -18.46
C VAL A 98 -3.21 0.26 -17.86
N ILE A 99 -4.09 1.21 -18.16
CA ILE A 99 -5.49 1.16 -17.72
C ILE A 99 -6.25 0.02 -18.40
N ASN A 100 -5.99 -0.27 -19.67
CA ASN A 100 -6.59 -1.42 -20.34
C ASN A 100 -6.11 -2.75 -19.75
N GLU A 101 -4.83 -2.87 -19.40
CA GLU A 101 -4.26 -4.02 -18.68
C GLU A 101 -4.97 -4.20 -17.32
N LEU A 102 -5.09 -3.13 -16.54
CA LEU A 102 -5.81 -3.13 -15.25
C LEU A 102 -7.29 -3.53 -15.41
N ASN A 103 -7.99 -2.93 -16.37
CA ASN A 103 -9.39 -3.23 -16.65
C ASN A 103 -9.59 -4.70 -17.06
N HIS A 104 -8.66 -5.26 -17.84
CA HIS A 104 -8.69 -6.67 -18.20
C HIS A 104 -8.51 -7.56 -16.97
N CYS A 105 -7.54 -7.27 -16.09
CA CYS A 105 -7.34 -8.00 -14.85
C CYS A 105 -8.58 -7.97 -13.92
N LEU A 106 -9.28 -6.84 -13.87
CA LEU A 106 -10.49 -6.65 -13.07
C LEU A 106 -11.75 -7.26 -13.70
N SER A 107 -11.73 -7.66 -14.98
CA SER A 107 -12.93 -8.13 -15.70
C SER A 107 -13.66 -9.31 -15.05
N LEU A 108 -12.95 -10.15 -14.30
CA LEU A 108 -13.48 -11.32 -13.60
C LEU A 108 -13.19 -11.28 -12.09
N ARG A 109 -12.81 -10.12 -11.56
CA ARG A 109 -12.34 -9.98 -10.18
C ARG A 109 -13.05 -8.82 -9.47
N THR A 110 -13.43 -9.05 -8.21
CA THR A 110 -13.99 -7.98 -7.35
C THR A 110 -12.87 -7.18 -6.68
N TYR A 111 -11.80 -7.85 -6.25
CA TYR A 111 -10.57 -7.28 -5.71
C TYR A 111 -9.39 -7.75 -6.55
N LEU A 112 -8.29 -7.00 -6.59
CA LEU A 112 -7.14 -7.32 -7.44
C LEU A 112 -6.51 -8.67 -7.09
N VAL A 113 -6.53 -9.05 -5.81
CA VAL A 113 -5.97 -10.31 -5.31
C VAL A 113 -6.94 -11.00 -4.37
N GLY A 114 -7.08 -12.32 -4.51
CA GLY A 114 -8.02 -13.10 -3.71
C GLY A 114 -9.47 -12.64 -3.89
N ASN A 115 -10.22 -12.59 -2.78
CA ASN A 115 -11.63 -12.18 -2.75
C ASN A 115 -11.93 -11.15 -1.65
N SER A 116 -10.92 -10.39 -1.23
CA SER A 116 -11.02 -9.40 -0.15
C SER A 116 -10.05 -8.25 -0.40
N LEU A 117 -10.24 -7.14 0.31
CA LEU A 117 -9.35 -5.99 0.24
C LEU A 117 -7.90 -6.39 0.58
N SER A 118 -6.95 -5.90 -0.21
CA SER A 118 -5.52 -6.14 -0.06
C SER A 118 -4.71 -4.87 -0.31
N LEU A 119 -3.41 -4.91 -0.03
CA LEU A 119 -2.50 -3.81 -0.40
C LEU A 119 -2.51 -3.50 -1.89
N ALA A 120 -2.77 -4.50 -2.76
CA ALA A 120 -2.86 -4.29 -4.19
C ALA A 120 -3.94 -3.26 -4.54
N ASP A 121 -5.12 -3.40 -3.92
CA ASP A 121 -6.25 -2.50 -4.13
C ASP A 121 -5.92 -1.09 -3.62
N LEU A 122 -5.32 -0.99 -2.43
CA LEU A 122 -4.97 0.28 -1.81
C LEU A 122 -3.93 1.06 -2.63
N CYS A 123 -2.86 0.40 -3.09
CA CYS A 123 -1.78 1.07 -3.80
C CYS A 123 -2.21 1.47 -5.22
N VAL A 124 -2.89 0.59 -5.95
CA VAL A 124 -3.39 0.90 -7.30
C VAL A 124 -4.42 2.02 -7.25
N TRP A 125 -5.38 1.95 -6.31
CA TRP A 125 -6.38 3.01 -6.16
C TRP A 125 -5.75 4.36 -5.79
N ALA A 126 -4.81 4.37 -4.84
CA ALA A 126 -4.15 5.59 -4.41
C ALA A 126 -3.37 6.25 -5.57
N THR A 127 -2.66 5.46 -6.37
CA THR A 127 -1.97 5.98 -7.55
C THR A 127 -2.96 6.50 -8.60
N LEU A 128 -4.03 5.76 -8.91
CA LEU A 128 -5.08 6.21 -9.83
C LEU A 128 -5.72 7.53 -9.41
N LYS A 129 -5.90 7.73 -8.10
CA LYS A 129 -6.56 8.93 -7.55
C LYS A 129 -5.74 10.21 -7.74
N VAL A 130 -4.43 10.07 -7.90
CA VAL A 130 -3.44 11.17 -8.01
C VAL A 130 -2.94 11.34 -9.45
N THR A 131 -3.17 10.35 -10.33
CA THR A 131 -2.87 10.40 -11.77
C THR A 131 -3.98 11.15 -12.52
#